data_AF-A0A1W9Q0S2-F1
#
_entry.id   AF-A0A1W9Q0S2-F1
#
_cell.length_a   1.000
_cell.length_b   1.000
_cell.length_c   1.000
_cell.angle_alpha   90.00
_cell.angle_beta   90.00
_cell.angle_gamma   90.00
#
_symmetry.space_group_name_H-M   'P 1'
#
loop_
_entity.id
_entity.type
_entity.pdbx_description
1 polymer ?
#
loop_
_entity_poly.entity_id
_entity_poly.type
_entity_poly.pdbx_seq_one_letter_code
_entity_poly.pdbx_strand_id
1 'polypeptide(L)' 'MRAESLKSTPHAMLSRAIAGIRGRTLIINLPGSPKAARENLQIIAPVLGHAIQLLREDAAAEAGHIPD' A
#
# COMPACT_ATOMS: atom_id res chain seq x y z
N MET A 1 -1.65 -5.76 2.87
CA MET A 1 -2.77 -6.09 1.96
C MET A 1 -3.21 -7.54 2.08
N ARG A 2 -2.47 -8.53 1.56
CA ARG A 2 -2.90 -9.96 1.59
C ARG A 2 -3.30 -10.47 2.98
N ALA A 3 -2.45 -10.24 3.99
CA ALA A 3 -2.73 -10.62 5.38
C ALA A 3 -4.00 -9.97 5.94
N GLU A 4 -4.25 -8.70 5.60
CA GLU A 4 -5.44 -7.99 6.07
C GLU A 4 -6.71 -8.49 5.35
N SER A 5 -6.64 -8.67 4.03
CA SER A 5 -7.77 -9.22 3.25
C SER A 5 -8.11 -10.66 3.61
N LEU A 6 -7.14 -11.45 4.11
CA LEU A 6 -7.39 -12.80 4.62
C LEU A 6 -8.35 -12.83 5.81
N LYS A 7 -8.42 -11.75 6.61
CA LYS A 7 -9.39 -11.62 7.70
C LYS A 7 -10.83 -11.50 7.19
N SER A 8 -11.02 -11.04 5.94
CA SER A 8 -12.34 -10.84 5.33
C SER A 8 -12.75 -11.97 4.38
N THR A 9 -11.80 -12.62 3.71
CA THR A 9 -12.10 -13.73 2.80
C THR A 9 -10.92 -14.70 2.64
N PRO A 10 -11.15 -16.02 2.68
CA PRO A 10 -10.09 -17.00 2.47
C PRO A 10 -9.47 -16.90 1.06
N HIS A 11 -10.22 -16.43 0.05
CA HIS A 11 -9.72 -16.27 -1.33
C HIS A 11 -8.52 -15.32 -1.44
N ALA A 12 -8.31 -14.44 -0.46
CA ALA A 12 -7.16 -13.54 -0.44
C ALA A 12 -5.82 -14.29 -0.46
N MET A 13 -5.77 -15.56 -0.02
CA MET A 13 -4.56 -16.39 -0.10
C MET A 13 -4.03 -16.55 -1.52
N LEU A 14 -4.91 -16.53 -2.53
CA LEU A 14 -4.56 -16.71 -3.94
C LEU A 14 -4.07 -15.42 -4.60
N SER A 15 -4.16 -14.27 -3.92
CA SER A 15 -3.66 -13.01 -4.47
C SER A 15 -2.18 -13.13 -4.80
N ARG A 16 -1.77 -12.64 -5.98
CA ARG A 16 -0.36 -12.46 -6.38
C ARG A 16 0.02 -10.98 -6.49
N ALA A 17 -0.76 -10.10 -5.87
CA ALA A 17 -0.48 -8.68 -5.87
C ALA A 17 0.90 -8.40 -5.24
N ILE A 18 1.60 -7.46 -5.87
CA ILE A 18 2.89 -6.91 -5.45
C ILE A 18 2.79 -5.39 -5.45
N ALA A 19 3.64 -4.74 -4.68
CA ALA A 19 3.90 -3.31 -4.74
C ALA A 19 5.40 -3.11 -4.98
N GLY A 20 5.78 -2.07 -5.72
CA GLY A 20 7.17 -1.81 -6.07
C GLY A 20 7.38 -0.40 -6.60
N ILE A 21 8.63 -0.09 -6.91
CA ILE A 21 9.05 1.24 -7.32
C ILE A 21 9.72 1.15 -8.69
N ARG A 22 9.40 2.10 -9.58
CA ARG A 22 10.13 2.32 -10.84
C ARG A 22 10.52 3.79 -10.93
N GLY A 23 11.81 4.09 -10.85
CA GLY A 23 12.29 5.47 -10.73
C GLY A 23 11.72 6.12 -9.46
N ARG A 24 10.94 7.21 -9.63
CA ARG A 24 10.25 7.92 -8.53
C ARG A 24 8.75 7.62 -8.46
N THR A 25 8.31 6.48 -9.00
CA THR A 25 6.90 6.08 -9.07
C THR A 25 6.64 4.84 -8.24
N LEU A 26 5.70 4.94 -7.30
CA LEU A 26 5.14 3.81 -6.58
C LEU A 26 4.06 3.13 -7.43
N ILE A 27 4.16 1.81 -7.60
CA ILE A 27 3.22 0.98 -8.35
C ILE A 27 2.63 -0.04 -7.38
N ILE A 28 1.30 -0.11 -7.32
CA ILE A 28 0.58 -1.00 -6.41
C ILE A 28 -0.49 -1.76 -7.19
N ASN A 29 -0.42 -3.09 -7.18
CA ASN A 29 -1.45 -3.93 -7.81
C ASN A 29 -2.62 -4.12 -6.85
N LEU A 30 -3.80 -3.65 -7.22
CA LEU A 30 -5.05 -3.90 -6.48
C LEU A 30 -5.84 -5.08 -7.08
N PRO A 31 -6.74 -5.71 -6.32
CA PRO A 31 -7.66 -6.72 -6.85
C PRO A 31 -8.57 -6.16 -7.95
N GLY A 32 -9.05 -7.03 -8.85
CA GLY A 32 -9.90 -6.60 -9.97
C GLY A 32 -11.34 -6.23 -9.61
N SER A 33 -11.85 -6.64 -8.45
CA SER A 33 -13.21 -6.26 -8.04
C SER A 33 -13.21 -4.85 -7.40
N PRO A 34 -14.19 -3.97 -7.72
CA PRO A 34 -14.23 -2.62 -7.17
C PRO A 34 -14.28 -2.57 -5.64
N LYS A 35 -14.99 -3.51 -5.01
CA LYS A 35 -15.06 -3.64 -3.54
C LYS A 35 -13.68 -3.92 -2.95
N ALA A 36 -13.01 -4.98 -3.41
CA ALA A 36 -11.73 -5.38 -2.85
C ALA A 36 -10.61 -4.38 -3.16
N ALA A 37 -10.67 -3.69 -4.31
CA ALA A 37 -9.77 -2.59 -4.62
C ALA A 37 -9.90 -1.44 -3.61
N ARG A 38 -11.13 -1.03 -3.29
CA ARG A 38 -11.39 0.03 -2.31
C ARG A 38 -10.91 -0.35 -0.92
N GLU A 39 -11.23 -1.56 -0.46
CA GLU A 39 -10.80 -2.07 0.85
C GLU A 39 -9.26 -2.13 0.95
N ASN A 40 -8.59 -2.66 -0.07
CA ASN A 40 -7.13 -2.73 -0.09
C ASN A 40 -6.47 -1.35 -0.15
N LEU A 41 -7.06 -0.41 -0.88
CA LEU A 41 -6.57 0.96 -0.92
C LEU A 41 -6.73 1.65 0.44
N GLN A 42 -7.85 1.45 1.13
CA GLN A 42 -8.07 2.01 2.47
C GLN A 42 -7.06 1.48 3.50
N ILE A 43 -6.67 0.21 3.41
CA ILE A 43 -5.66 -0.40 4.29
C ILE A 43 -4.31 0.33 4.19
N ILE A 44 -3.92 0.76 2.98
CA ILE A 44 -2.60 1.38 2.75
C ILE A 44 -2.65 2.91 2.72
N ALA A 45 -3.83 3.52 2.57
CA ALA A 45 -3.98 4.98 2.44
C ALA A 45 -3.24 5.78 3.53
N PRO A 46 -3.23 5.38 4.83
CA PRO A 46 -2.53 6.13 5.86
C PRO A 46 -1.02 6.25 5.64
N VAL A 47 -0.39 5.29 4.96
CA VAL A 47 1.08 5.26 4.76
C VAL A 47 1.51 5.81 3.40
N LEU A 48 0.59 6.05 2.47
CA LEU A 48 0.93 6.49 1.11
C LEU A 48 1.61 7.86 1.07
N GLY A 49 1.21 8.79 1.95
CA GLY A 49 1.82 10.12 2.04
C GLY A 49 3.32 10.05 2.33
N HIS A 50 3.68 9.36 3.41
CA HIS A 50 5.07 9.15 3.80
C HIS A 50 5.86 8.38 2.73
N ALA A 51 5.29 7.32 2.14
CA ALA A 51 5.94 6.56 1.07
C ALA A 51 6.29 7.43 -0.15
N ILE A 52 5.41 8.37 -0.53
CA ILE A 52 5.66 9.31 -1.63
C ILE A 52 6.72 10.35 -1.26
N GLN A 53 6.74 10.83 -0.01
CA GLN A 53 7.77 11.76 0.47
C GLN A 53 9.16 11.12 0.41
N LEU A 54 9.29 9.87 0.91
CA LEU A 54 10.54 9.11 0.82
C LEU A 54 11.01 8.94 -0.64
N LEU A 55 10.09 8.61 -1.55
CA LEU A 55 10.40 8.46 -2.98
C LEU A 55 10.87 9.75 -3.66
N ARG A 56 10.52 10.90 -3.09
CA ARG A 56 10.90 12.23 -3.58
C ARG A 56 12.10 12.82 -2.86
N GLU A 57 12.66 12.11 -1.88
CA GLU A 57 13.72 12.62 -0.99
C GLU A 57 13.28 13.92 -0.29
N ASP A 58 12.00 14.02 0.05
CA ASP A 58 11.43 15.20 0.72
C ASP A 58 11.87 15.24 2.19
N ALA A 59 12.44 16.36 2.63
CA ALA A 59 12.86 16.55 4.02
C ALA A 59 11.70 16.40 5.03
N ALA A 60 10.45 16.61 4.58
CA ALA A 60 9.27 16.38 5.40
C ALA A 60 8.98 14.89 5.68
N ALA A 61 9.66 13.95 5.00
CA ALA A 61 9.47 12.52 5.24
C ALA A 61 9.76 12.13 6.69
N GLU A 62 10.77 12.76 7.32
CA GLU A 62 11.19 12.48 8.69
C GLU A 62 10.22 13.05 9.75
N ALA A 63 9.37 14.02 9.38
CA ALA A 63 8.46 14.67 10.33
C ALA A 63 7.29 13.78 10.78
N GLY A 64 6.99 12.71 10.03
CA GLY A 64 5.94 11.73 10.33
C GLY A 64 6.46 10.37 10.76
N HIS A 65 7.78 10.19 10.90
CA HIS A 65 8.37 8.93 11.33
C HIS A 65 8.16 8.75 12.84
N ILE A 66 7.40 7.72 13.23
CA ILE A 66 7.39 7.21 14.60
C ILE A 66 8.41 6.07 14.59
N PRO A 67 9.60 6.22 15.20
CA PRO A 67 10.57 5.13 15.30
C PRO A 67 9.98 4.02 16.18
N ASP A 68 10.26 2.77 15.81
CA ASP A 68 9.91 1.57 16.59
C ASP A 68 10.60 1.55 17.98
#